data_AF-A0A383BPC9-F1
#
_entry.id   AF-A0A383BPC9-F1
#
_cell.length_a   1.000
_cell.length_b   1.000
_cell.length_c   1.000
_cell.angle_alpha   90.00
_cell.angle_beta   90.00
_cell.angle_gamma   90.00
#
_symmetry.space_group_name_H-M   'P 1'
#
loop_
_entity.id
_entity.type
_entity.pdbx_description
1 polymer ?
#
loop_
_entity_poly.entity_id
_entity_poly.type
_entity_poly.pdbx_seq_one_letter_code
_entity_poly.pdbx_strand_id
1 'polypeptide(L)' 'MEGSVEVEAGDGTKRVFGPGDIMLAEDTTGQGHRSRYLSGNPRRSIFITLD' A
#
# COMPACT_ATOMS: atom_id res chain seq x y z
N MET A 1 0.02 4.86 -13.19
CA MET A 1 -0.47 4.80 -11.79
C MET A 1 -0.92 6.19 -11.40
N GLU A 2 -1.92 6.32 -10.52
CA GLU A 2 -2.50 7.60 -10.10
C GLU A 2 -2.84 7.56 -8.60
N GLY A 3 -2.80 8.72 -7.94
CA GLY A 3 -3.09 8.87 -6.50
C GLY A 3 -1.96 8.38 -5.58
N SER A 4 -2.16 8.52 -4.28
CA SER A 4 -1.25 8.05 -3.24
C SER A 4 -1.99 7.29 -2.13
N VAL A 5 -1.25 6.46 -1.40
CA VAL A 5 -1.75 5.65 -0.28
C VAL A 5 -0.80 5.72 0.90
N GLU A 6 -1.35 5.95 2.08
CA GLU A 6 -0.68 5.62 3.33
C GLU A 6 -0.94 4.15 3.68
N VAL A 7 0.11 3.40 3.94
CA VAL A 7 0.04 2.02 4.44
C VAL A 7 0.55 1.99 5.87
N GLU A 8 -0.26 1.43 6.76
CA GLU A 8 0.04 1.18 8.17
C GLU A 8 0.21 -0.34 8.39
N ALA A 9 1.40 -0.76 8.84
CA ALA A 9 1.69 -2.15 9.20
C ALA A 9 1.21 -2.46 10.64
N GLY A 10 1.16 -3.74 11.01
CA GLY A 10 0.67 -4.19 12.33
C GLY A 10 1.45 -3.63 13.53
N ASP A 11 2.69 -3.21 13.35
CA ASP A 11 3.52 -2.54 14.37
C ASP A 11 3.23 -1.03 14.49
N GLY A 12 2.30 -0.50 13.68
CA GLY A 12 1.96 0.92 13.63
C GLY A 12 2.86 1.75 12.73
N THR A 13 3.87 1.16 12.07
CA THR A 13 4.72 1.86 11.09
C THR A 13 3.89 2.33 9.91
N LYS A 14 4.02 3.62 9.55
CA LYS A 14 3.30 4.25 8.44
C LYS A 14 4.24 4.71 7.34
N ARG A 15 3.86 4.45 6.08
CA ARG A 15 4.57 4.93 4.90
C ARG A 15 3.59 5.42 3.84
N VAL A 16 3.99 6.45 3.10
CA VAL A 16 3.20 6.98 1.97
C VAL A 16 3.85 6.53 0.67
N PHE A 17 3.04 5.98 -0.23
CA PHE A 17 3.43 5.55 -1.57
C PHE A 17 2.67 6.36 -2.61
N GLY A 18 3.40 6.88 -3.59
CA GLY A 18 2.89 7.61 -4.73
C GLY A 18 2.91 6.80 -6.03
N PRO A 19 2.57 7.44 -7.16
CA PRO A 19 2.63 6.80 -8.47
C PRO A 19 4.05 6.32 -8.80
N GLY A 20 4.19 5.03 -9.14
CA GLY A 20 5.46 4.42 -9.51
C GLY A 20 6.20 3.75 -8.37
N ASP A 21 5.82 4.01 -7.11
CA ASP A 21 6.39 3.30 -5.98
C ASP A 21 5.95 1.83 -5.98
N ILE A 22 6.89 0.95 -5.62
CA ILE A 22 6.67 -0.48 -5.47
C ILE A 22 6.97 -0.85 -4.02
N MET A 23 6.06 -1.62 -3.41
CA MET A 23 6.29 -2.25 -2.12
C MET A 23 6.03 -3.76 -2.25
N LEU A 24 6.77 -4.55 -1.48
CA LEU A 24 6.52 -5.98 -1.32
C LEU A 24 5.64 -6.20 -0.08
N ALA A 25 4.50 -6.86 -0.27
CA ALA A 25 3.64 -7.26 0.83
C ALA A 25 4.06 -8.66 1.31
N GLU A 26 4.95 -8.72 2.30
CA GLU A 26 5.52 -9.98 2.82
C GLU A 26 4.60 -10.69 3.82
N ASP A 27 3.65 -9.97 4.40
CA ASP A 27 2.72 -10.52 5.38
C ASP A 27 1.64 -11.38 4.71
N THR A 28 1.92 -12.67 4.56
CA THR A 28 1.06 -13.67 3.90
C THR A 28 0.29 -14.58 4.85
N THR A 29 0.64 -14.58 6.15
CA THR A 29 0.00 -15.43 7.18
C THR A 29 -0.31 -14.67 8.48
N GLY A 30 -0.04 -13.36 8.52
CA GLY A 30 -0.05 -12.57 9.75
C GLY A 30 -1.19 -11.53 9.80
N GLN A 31 -0.88 -10.39 10.43
CA GLN A 31 -1.88 -9.41 10.88
C GLN A 31 -2.46 -8.56 9.74
N GLY A 32 -1.74 -8.47 8.61
CA GLY A 32 -2.05 -7.62 7.48
C GLY A 32 -1.61 -6.18 7.68
N HIS A 33 -2.27 -5.28 6.96
CA HIS A 33 -2.00 -3.84 6.97
C HIS A 33 -3.28 -3.06 6.72
N ARG A 34 -3.25 -1.75 6.98
CA ARG A 34 -4.35 -0.82 6.63
C ARG A 34 -3.90 0.13 5.55
N SER A 35 -4.72 0.29 4.52
CA SER A 35 -4.50 1.26 3.44
C SER A 35 -5.45 2.45 3.62
N ARG A 36 -4.91 3.66 3.63
CA ARG A 36 -5.66 4.92 3.64
C ARG A 36 -5.29 5.74 2.41
N TYR A 37 -6.26 5.96 1.54
CA TYR A 37 -6.09 6.84 0.39
C TYR A 37 -5.87 8.30 0.84
N LEU A 38 -4.91 8.99 0.23
CA LEU A 38 -4.62 10.39 0.50
C LEU A 38 -5.19 11.24 -0.66
N SER A 39 -6.09 12.14 -0.28
CA SER A 39 -7.05 12.96 -1.08
C SER A 39 -6.68 13.47 -2.48
N GLY A 40 -7.72 13.79 -3.26
CA GLY A 40 -7.65 14.63 -4.47
C GLY A 40 -8.03 13.94 -5.80
N ASN A 41 -7.51 12.73 -6.07
CA ASN A 41 -7.74 11.98 -7.31
C ASN A 41 -7.86 10.46 -7.08
N PRO A 42 -8.71 9.73 -7.82
CA PRO A 42 -8.82 8.27 -7.72
C PRO A 42 -7.45 7.57 -7.70
N ARG A 43 -7.27 6.63 -6.75
CA ARG A 43 -6.05 5.80 -6.71
C ARG A 43 -6.21 4.59 -7.63
N ARG A 44 -5.22 4.35 -8.48
CA ARG A 44 -5.11 3.14 -9.31
C ARG A 44 -3.85 2.35 -8.96
N SER A 45 -4.03 1.12 -8.48
CA SER A 45 -2.96 0.19 -8.09
C SER A 45 -3.14 -1.17 -8.75
N ILE A 46 -2.05 -1.89 -8.94
CA ILE A 46 -2.03 -3.28 -9.42
C ILE A 46 -1.39 -4.12 -8.32
N PHE A 47 -1.95 -5.29 -8.06
CA PHE A 47 -1.38 -6.29 -7.17
C PHE A 47 -0.89 -7.45 -8.03
N ILE A 48 0.38 -7.79 -7.87
CA ILE A 48 1.04 -8.89 -8.60
C ILE A 48 1.45 -9.91 -7.54
N THR A 49 0.94 -11.13 -7.66
CA THR A 49 1.38 -12.26 -6.85
C THR A 49 2.74 -12.76 -7.35
N LEU A 50 3.62 -13.14 -6.42
CA LEU A 50 4.90 -13.78 -6.73
C LEU A 50 4.77 -15.29 -6.44
N ASP A 51 5.39 -16.12 -7.27
CA ASP A 51 5.45 -17.58 -7.14
C ASP A 51 6.76 -18.02 -6.47
#